data_AF-A0A381TT99-F1
#
_entry.id   AF-A0A381TT99-F1
#
_cell.length_a   1.000
_cell.length_b   1.000
_cell.length_c   1.000
_cell.angle_alpha   90.00
_cell.angle_beta   90.00
_cell.angle_gamma   90.00
#
_symmetry.space_group_name_H-M   'P 1'
#
loop_
_entity.id
_entity.type
_entity.pdbx_description
1 polymer ?
#
loop_
_entity_poly.entity_id
_entity_poly.type
_entity_poly.pdbx_seq_one_letter_code
_entity_poly.pdbx_strand_id
1 'polypeptide(L)'
;MRNTTFVILAVSFMWLSGCATQGRLTSLTFEQSFSYDSLHSSMEKLKSQYESSLQQQLSALREMRYLSKHAGEPGKREMALRALTFFAFASDDGDIRDRSISRLETVLESPEWPLHLKHTVIDSTIDLVTGELGFQETHDGMIMHFGVKSALREDALEFLLNDYAALSPELQYHAVSALRRLVLTEPTLENCPENICDEDVRKNQEEWELGREVKVIIPANADPIAVEAGAYGPATKREILGERVDWNEEMDELKEIVWGWIEDPLEVLDSQFLIRGRLIRLAGEIENFSLQEDMANDFREQVSKWAENEDIAVDLRQLLGASRDKVKLYGFPATKSPVPAEEKYAEIIKGPVNFLETHLDAVLHEQQERQQSGFDTGQPDTSELAFTSFEETEDDLLKREIMLENVTSALHNGLLVDTQEITTRVVKAIERARSETELVPLLKMVGALFPSLKVQKQKPRLLFETLVEKANAAENLSQRRLYLNAVLAGAKVFPEEASFNLASAGEDDVVTQHHLDTELQKVQETL
;
A
#
# COMPACT_ATOMS: atom_id res chain seq x y z
N MET A 1 -46.36 -17.61 29.51
CA MET A 1 -44.99 -18.12 29.73
C MET A 1 -44.04 -17.87 28.55
N ARG A 2 -44.31 -16.89 27.66
CA ARG A 2 -43.45 -16.57 26.51
C ARG A 2 -42.69 -15.24 26.68
N ASN A 3 -43.21 -14.32 27.50
CA ASN A 3 -42.54 -13.07 27.87
C ASN A 3 -41.60 -13.22 29.06
N THR A 4 -41.82 -14.21 29.93
CA THR A 4 -40.93 -14.49 31.07
C THR A 4 -39.58 -15.06 30.63
N THR A 5 -39.54 -15.82 29.54
CA THR A 5 -38.29 -16.41 29.00
C THR A 5 -37.38 -15.36 28.36
N PHE A 6 -37.93 -14.35 27.67
CA PHE A 6 -37.17 -13.23 27.11
C PHE A 6 -36.64 -12.29 28.20
N VAL A 7 -37.40 -12.06 29.27
CA VAL A 7 -36.93 -11.27 30.41
C VAL A 7 -35.86 -12.04 31.18
N ILE A 8 -35.95 -13.37 31.32
CA ILE A 8 -34.89 -14.17 31.96
C ILE A 8 -33.61 -14.20 31.13
N LEU A 9 -33.69 -14.21 29.78
CA LEU A 9 -32.52 -14.12 28.88
C LEU A 9 -31.86 -12.73 28.90
N ALA A 10 -32.65 -11.66 28.92
CA ALA A 10 -32.14 -10.29 29.04
C ALA A 10 -31.57 -10.01 30.45
N VAL A 11 -32.19 -10.54 31.51
CA VAL A 11 -31.72 -10.40 32.89
C VAL A 11 -30.50 -11.29 33.16
N SER A 12 -30.36 -12.45 32.52
CA SER A 12 -29.13 -13.25 32.60
C SER A 12 -27.98 -12.65 31.80
N PHE A 13 -28.23 -11.97 30.68
CA PHE A 13 -27.22 -11.13 30.01
C PHE A 13 -26.81 -9.94 30.90
N MET A 14 -27.78 -9.25 31.54
CA MET A 14 -27.51 -8.13 32.44
C MET A 14 -26.88 -8.52 33.79
N TRP A 15 -27.08 -9.75 34.28
CA TRP A 15 -26.45 -10.26 35.50
C TRP A 15 -25.08 -10.89 35.26
N LEU A 16 -24.81 -11.45 34.07
CA LEU A 16 -23.47 -11.93 33.69
C LEU A 16 -22.55 -10.80 33.21
N SER A 17 -23.10 -9.65 32.81
CA SER A 17 -22.35 -8.45 32.40
C SER A 17 -21.88 -7.57 33.57
N GLY A 18 -22.03 -8.00 34.82
CA GLY A 18 -21.70 -7.19 36.00
C GLY A 18 -20.20 -6.92 36.24
N CYS A 19 -19.28 -7.61 35.55
CA CYS A 19 -17.81 -7.39 35.64
C CYS A 19 -17.08 -8.17 34.52
N ALA A 20 -17.53 -8.09 33.27
CA ALA A 20 -16.78 -8.67 32.14
C ALA A 20 -15.85 -7.60 31.55
N THR A 21 -14.54 -7.87 31.52
CA THR A 21 -13.59 -7.00 30.81
C THR A 21 -13.87 -7.05 29.31
N GLN A 22 -13.49 -6.01 28.57
CA GLN A 22 -13.68 -5.96 27.13
C GLN A 22 -12.97 -7.15 26.43
N GLY A 23 -11.81 -7.58 26.94
CA GLY A 23 -11.11 -8.78 26.45
C GLY A 23 -11.97 -10.04 26.52
N ARG A 24 -12.68 -10.28 27.63
CA ARG A 24 -13.55 -11.45 27.74
C ARG A 24 -14.73 -11.42 26.77
N LEU A 25 -15.30 -10.23 26.53
CA LEU A 25 -16.37 -10.06 25.56
C LEU A 25 -15.87 -10.33 24.14
N THR A 26 -14.70 -9.81 23.77
CA THR A 26 -14.11 -10.08 22.46
C THR A 26 -13.76 -11.54 22.27
N SER A 27 -13.24 -12.22 23.29
CA SER A 27 -12.98 -13.66 23.25
C SER A 27 -14.23 -14.45 22.86
N LEU A 28 -15.36 -14.20 23.54
CA LEU A 28 -16.64 -14.87 23.28
C LEU A 28 -17.16 -14.59 21.86
N THR A 29 -17.05 -13.35 21.38
CA THR A 29 -17.43 -13.00 20.00
C THR A 29 -16.57 -13.75 18.99
N PHE A 30 -15.26 -13.81 19.22
CA PHE A 30 -14.30 -14.50 18.34
C PHE A 30 -14.49 -16.03 18.35
N GLU A 31 -14.96 -16.62 19.45
CA GLU A 31 -15.33 -18.03 19.50
C GLU A 31 -16.62 -18.34 18.73
N GLN A 32 -17.60 -17.43 18.75
CA GLN A 32 -18.97 -17.71 18.29
C GLN A 32 -19.28 -17.17 16.88
N SER A 33 -18.60 -16.12 16.45
CA SER A 33 -18.92 -15.39 15.23
C SER A 33 -17.96 -15.73 14.08
N PHE A 34 -18.50 -15.74 12.87
CA PHE A 34 -17.76 -15.77 11.60
C PHE A 34 -18.12 -14.58 10.69
N SER A 35 -18.87 -13.61 11.23
CA SER A 35 -19.19 -12.36 10.53
C SER A 35 -18.04 -11.37 10.72
N TYR A 36 -17.47 -10.88 9.62
CA TYR A 36 -16.42 -9.87 9.66
C TYR A 36 -16.84 -8.65 10.48
N ASP A 37 -18.00 -8.05 10.20
CA ASP A 37 -18.46 -6.84 10.90
C ASP A 37 -18.57 -7.03 12.41
N SER A 38 -19.07 -8.20 12.84
CA SER A 38 -19.16 -8.54 14.25
C SER A 38 -17.79 -8.69 14.90
N LEU A 39 -16.83 -9.31 14.20
CA LEU A 39 -15.47 -9.52 14.70
C LEU A 39 -14.70 -8.19 14.72
N HIS A 40 -14.76 -7.43 13.63
CA HIS A 40 -14.15 -6.12 13.48
C HIS A 40 -14.68 -5.15 14.55
N SER A 41 -15.99 -5.00 14.71
CA SER A 41 -16.58 -4.15 15.76
C SER A 41 -16.13 -4.58 17.16
N SER A 42 -16.03 -5.88 17.42
CA SER A 42 -15.54 -6.38 18.71
C SER A 42 -14.05 -6.11 18.93
N MET A 43 -13.25 -6.17 17.87
CA MET A 43 -11.82 -5.88 17.90
C MET A 43 -11.58 -4.37 18.04
N GLU A 44 -12.33 -3.51 17.36
CA GLU A 44 -12.24 -2.05 17.51
C GLU A 44 -12.55 -1.60 18.94
N LYS A 45 -13.58 -2.19 19.59
CA LYS A 45 -13.85 -1.93 21.01
C LYS A 45 -12.73 -2.41 21.94
N LEU A 46 -12.03 -3.48 21.56
CA LEU A 46 -10.87 -3.98 22.30
C LEU A 46 -9.66 -3.06 22.11
N LYS A 47 -9.46 -2.58 20.88
CA LYS A 47 -8.44 -1.61 20.48
C LYS A 47 -8.65 -0.26 21.17
N SER A 48 -9.90 0.16 21.37
CA SER A 48 -10.24 1.41 22.07
C SER A 48 -9.93 1.38 23.58
N GLN A 49 -9.36 0.29 24.11
CA GLN A 49 -8.92 0.23 25.51
C GLN A 49 -7.52 0.82 25.71
N TYR A 50 -6.83 1.30 24.68
CA TYR A 50 -5.44 1.78 24.74
C TYR A 50 -5.19 2.95 25.71
N GLU A 51 -6.21 3.77 26.00
CA GLU A 51 -6.19 4.87 27.00
C GLU A 51 -7.01 4.54 28.27
N SER A 52 -7.44 3.29 28.41
CA SER A 52 -8.23 2.86 29.57
C SER A 52 -7.34 2.54 30.78
N SER A 53 -7.93 2.18 31.91
CA SER A 53 -7.13 1.74 33.07
C SER A 53 -6.19 0.59 32.73
N LEU A 54 -5.02 0.53 33.38
CA LEU A 54 -4.02 -0.54 33.19
C LEU A 54 -4.61 -1.96 33.24
N GLN A 55 -5.59 -2.20 34.11
CA GLN A 55 -6.27 -3.50 34.18
C GLN A 55 -7.01 -3.87 32.89
N GLN A 56 -7.67 -2.89 32.26
CA GLN A 56 -8.38 -3.10 30.99
C GLN A 56 -7.40 -3.24 29.83
N GLN A 57 -6.34 -2.43 29.79
CA GLN A 57 -5.26 -2.58 28.82
C GLN A 57 -4.58 -3.95 28.89
N LEU A 58 -4.22 -4.42 30.09
CA LEU A 58 -3.66 -5.76 30.30
C LEU A 58 -4.65 -6.86 29.86
N SER A 59 -5.94 -6.68 30.13
CA SER A 59 -6.96 -7.63 29.67
C SER A 59 -7.08 -7.64 28.14
N ALA A 60 -6.98 -6.48 27.50
CA ALA A 60 -7.04 -6.35 26.05
C ALA A 60 -5.81 -6.97 25.38
N LEU A 61 -4.61 -6.58 25.84
CA LEU A 61 -3.34 -7.14 25.38
C LEU A 61 -3.31 -8.67 25.51
N ARG A 62 -3.75 -9.20 26.66
CA ARG A 62 -3.80 -10.66 26.87
C ARG A 62 -4.66 -11.35 25.82
N GLU A 63 -5.83 -10.78 25.52
CA GLU A 63 -6.76 -11.37 24.55
C GLU A 63 -6.19 -11.28 23.13
N MET A 64 -5.67 -10.12 22.71
CA MET A 64 -5.11 -9.99 21.37
C MET A 64 -3.89 -10.90 21.16
N ARG A 65 -3.03 -11.07 22.19
CA ARG A 65 -1.91 -12.03 22.16
C ARG A 65 -2.37 -13.48 22.11
N TYR A 66 -3.51 -13.79 22.72
CA TYR A 66 -4.09 -15.13 22.67
C TYR A 66 -4.67 -15.40 21.28
N LEU A 67 -5.53 -14.51 20.78
CA LEU A 67 -6.18 -14.64 19.47
C LEU A 67 -5.16 -14.69 18.32
N SER A 68 -4.16 -13.82 18.31
CA SER A 68 -3.12 -13.82 17.26
C SER A 68 -2.37 -15.15 17.16
N LYS A 69 -2.18 -15.88 18.27
CA LYS A 69 -1.45 -17.15 18.30
C LYS A 69 -2.36 -18.37 18.15
N HIS A 70 -3.57 -18.33 18.71
CA HIS A 70 -4.36 -19.53 18.96
C HIS A 70 -5.72 -19.56 18.25
N ALA A 71 -6.19 -18.46 17.64
CA ALA A 71 -7.41 -18.52 16.84
C ALA A 71 -7.19 -19.48 15.66
N GLY A 72 -8.09 -20.46 15.49
CA GLY A 72 -7.96 -21.48 14.44
C GLY A 72 -8.21 -20.94 13.03
N GLU A 73 -8.95 -19.84 12.93
CA GLU A 73 -9.31 -19.18 11.68
C GLU A 73 -8.28 -18.06 11.38
N PRO A 74 -7.63 -18.05 10.20
CA PRO A 74 -6.53 -17.12 9.91
C PRO A 74 -6.89 -15.64 9.99
N GLY A 75 -8.04 -15.24 9.45
CA GLY A 75 -8.47 -13.83 9.44
C GLY A 75 -8.64 -13.25 10.85
N LYS A 76 -9.11 -14.05 11.81
CA LYS A 76 -9.17 -13.67 13.23
C LYS A 76 -7.79 -13.41 13.83
N ARG A 77 -6.77 -14.18 13.43
CA ARG A 77 -5.38 -13.96 13.87
C ARG A 77 -4.84 -12.65 13.33
N GLU A 78 -5.16 -12.34 12.07
CA GLU A 78 -4.78 -11.08 11.42
C GLU A 78 -5.43 -9.87 12.09
N MET A 79 -6.73 -9.90 12.33
CA MET A 79 -7.44 -8.84 13.08
C MET A 79 -6.79 -8.57 14.44
N ALA A 80 -6.39 -9.63 15.15
CA ALA A 80 -5.72 -9.52 16.44
C ALA A 80 -4.30 -8.94 16.31
N LEU A 81 -3.55 -9.27 15.25
CA LEU A 81 -2.24 -8.68 14.98
C LEU A 81 -2.34 -7.20 14.61
N ARG A 82 -3.30 -6.81 13.77
CA ARG A 82 -3.56 -5.38 13.47
C ARG A 82 -3.83 -4.58 14.74
N ALA A 83 -4.68 -5.11 15.63
CA ALA A 83 -4.96 -4.47 16.91
C ALA A 83 -3.74 -4.45 17.87
N LEU A 84 -2.89 -5.50 17.84
CA LEU A 84 -1.63 -5.51 18.59
C LEU A 84 -0.63 -4.48 18.08
N THR A 85 -0.53 -4.28 16.76
CA THR A 85 0.30 -3.24 16.17
C THR A 85 -0.15 -1.87 16.66
N PHE A 86 -1.45 -1.60 16.67
CA PHE A 86 -1.97 -0.35 17.26
C PHE A 86 -1.57 -0.22 18.74
N PHE A 87 -1.74 -1.28 19.56
CA PHE A 87 -1.35 -1.26 20.98
C PHE A 87 0.15 -1.04 21.22
N ALA A 88 1.00 -1.53 20.31
CA ALA A 88 2.45 -1.41 20.41
C ALA A 88 2.91 0.05 20.44
N PHE A 89 2.20 0.92 19.73
CA PHE A 89 2.58 2.34 19.60
C PHE A 89 1.60 3.28 20.29
N ALA A 90 0.29 3.02 20.24
CA ALA A 90 -0.72 3.95 20.76
C ALA A 90 -0.97 3.88 22.27
N SER A 91 -0.64 2.77 22.95
CA SER A 91 -0.90 2.65 24.39
C SER A 91 -0.14 3.69 25.21
N ASP A 92 -0.82 4.30 26.19
CA ASP A 92 -0.22 5.28 27.10
C ASP A 92 0.68 4.64 28.18
N ASP A 93 0.64 3.31 28.33
CA ASP A 93 1.43 2.54 29.29
C ASP A 93 2.64 1.85 28.63
N GLY A 94 3.84 2.11 29.16
CA GLY A 94 5.09 1.55 28.62
C GLY A 94 5.19 0.02 28.69
N ASP A 95 4.70 -0.64 29.74
CA ASP A 95 4.77 -2.11 29.86
C ASP A 95 3.81 -2.79 28.87
N ILE A 96 2.71 -2.14 28.52
CA ILE A 96 1.80 -2.60 27.46
C ILE A 96 2.47 -2.47 26.09
N ARG A 97 3.11 -1.34 25.80
CA ARG A 97 3.87 -1.13 24.55
C ARG A 97 4.97 -2.17 24.39
N ASP A 98 5.87 -2.30 25.35
CA ASP A 98 7.01 -3.23 25.30
C ASP A 98 6.57 -4.68 25.06
N ARG A 99 5.49 -5.12 25.71
CA ARG A 99 4.96 -6.49 25.55
C ARG A 99 4.26 -6.72 24.23
N SER A 100 3.72 -5.66 23.64
CA SER A 100 3.09 -5.68 22.32
C SER A 100 4.18 -5.75 21.25
N ILE A 101 5.18 -4.86 21.31
CA ILE A 101 6.38 -4.86 20.45
C ILE A 101 7.05 -6.24 20.48
N SER A 102 7.34 -6.77 21.69
CA SER A 102 7.93 -8.10 21.84
C SER A 102 7.13 -9.22 21.16
N ARG A 103 5.80 -9.09 21.08
CA ARG A 103 4.98 -10.04 20.32
C ARG A 103 5.16 -9.85 18.82
N LEU A 104 5.19 -8.62 18.31
CA LEU A 104 5.40 -8.34 16.89
C LEU A 104 6.76 -8.87 16.42
N GLU A 105 7.84 -8.60 17.17
CA GLU A 105 9.18 -9.17 16.95
C GLU A 105 9.13 -10.70 16.88
N THR A 106 8.48 -11.34 17.86
CA THR A 106 8.31 -12.80 17.89
C THR A 106 7.62 -13.32 16.63
N VAL A 107 6.64 -12.60 16.07
CA VAL A 107 5.97 -13.01 14.83
C VAL A 107 6.92 -12.93 13.64
N LEU A 108 7.70 -11.85 13.54
CA LEU A 108 8.63 -11.63 12.43
C LEU A 108 9.77 -12.65 12.44
N GLU A 109 10.38 -12.89 13.60
CA GLU A 109 11.58 -13.73 13.73
C GLU A 109 11.26 -15.23 13.72
N SER A 110 10.18 -15.64 14.39
CA SER A 110 9.94 -17.06 14.64
C SER A 110 9.52 -17.81 13.37
N PRO A 111 10.12 -18.97 13.06
CA PRO A 111 9.74 -19.79 11.91
C PRO A 111 8.37 -20.48 12.08
N GLU A 112 7.80 -20.49 13.30
CA GLU A 112 6.49 -21.10 13.58
C GLU A 112 5.33 -20.27 13.04
N TRP A 113 5.55 -18.98 12.76
CA TRP A 113 4.51 -18.08 12.29
C TRP A 113 4.38 -18.15 10.76
N PRO A 114 3.17 -18.39 10.23
CA PRO A 114 2.91 -18.36 8.80
C PRO A 114 3.29 -17.02 8.15
N LEU A 115 3.77 -17.08 6.91
CA LEU A 115 4.24 -15.91 6.16
C LEU A 115 3.20 -14.78 6.08
N HIS A 116 1.91 -15.10 5.85
CA HIS A 116 0.84 -14.10 5.78
C HIS A 116 0.70 -13.27 7.08
N LEU A 117 0.98 -13.85 8.25
CA LEU A 117 0.93 -13.12 9.52
C LEU A 117 2.16 -12.23 9.72
N LYS A 118 3.30 -12.61 9.14
CA LYS A 118 4.49 -11.76 9.11
C LYS A 118 4.29 -10.56 8.20
N HIS A 119 3.72 -10.79 7.01
CA HIS A 119 3.25 -9.72 6.12
C HIS A 119 2.25 -8.81 6.84
N THR A 120 1.29 -9.38 7.58
CA THR A 120 0.32 -8.59 8.36
C THR A 120 1.00 -7.65 9.36
N VAL A 121 2.06 -8.08 10.05
CA VAL A 121 2.79 -7.19 10.98
C VAL A 121 3.42 -6.02 10.22
N ILE A 122 4.19 -6.31 9.15
CA ILE A 122 4.84 -5.28 8.33
C ILE A 122 3.80 -4.31 7.75
N ASP A 123 2.73 -4.86 7.16
CA ASP A 123 1.69 -4.07 6.53
C ASP A 123 0.93 -3.23 7.54
N SER A 124 0.61 -3.77 8.72
CA SER A 124 -0.08 -3.02 9.77
C SER A 124 0.78 -1.90 10.34
N THR A 125 2.10 -2.11 10.43
CA THR A 125 3.03 -1.06 10.88
C THR A 125 3.03 0.07 9.87
N ILE A 126 3.16 -0.23 8.57
CA ILE A 126 3.06 0.79 7.53
C ILE A 126 1.68 1.43 7.49
N ASP A 127 0.59 0.69 7.62
CA ASP A 127 -0.77 1.26 7.69
C ASP A 127 -0.89 2.23 8.87
N LEU A 128 -0.21 1.99 10.00
CA LEU A 128 -0.19 2.91 11.14
C LEU A 128 0.61 4.17 10.82
N VAL A 129 1.78 4.01 10.20
CA VAL A 129 2.62 5.12 9.74
C VAL A 129 1.90 5.97 8.71
N THR A 130 1.15 5.37 7.77
CA THR A 130 0.40 6.13 6.74
C THR A 130 -0.89 6.73 7.28
N GLY A 131 -1.33 6.37 8.49
CA GLY A 131 -2.58 6.81 9.10
C GLY A 131 -3.82 5.98 8.76
N GLU A 132 -3.68 4.91 7.97
CA GLU A 132 -4.77 3.97 7.65
C GLU A 132 -5.17 3.10 8.86
N LEU A 133 -4.22 2.72 9.72
CA LEU A 133 -4.46 2.03 10.98
C LEU A 133 -4.59 3.03 12.13
N GLY A 134 -5.72 3.73 12.14
CA GLY A 134 -6.09 4.72 13.13
C GLY A 134 -7.11 4.23 14.16
N PHE A 135 -7.87 5.16 14.74
CA PHE A 135 -9.02 4.89 15.59
C PHE A 135 -10.26 5.64 15.10
N GLN A 136 -11.43 5.24 15.60
CA GLN A 136 -12.73 5.81 15.22
C GLN A 136 -13.41 6.42 16.44
N GLU A 137 -13.94 7.62 16.29
CA GLU A 137 -14.76 8.27 17.31
C GLU A 137 -16.06 8.81 16.72
N THR A 138 -17.09 8.93 17.56
CA THR A 138 -18.37 9.53 17.17
C THR A 138 -18.48 10.92 17.76
N HIS A 139 -18.46 11.93 16.90
CA HIS A 139 -18.60 13.35 17.25
C HIS A 139 -19.84 13.92 16.56
N ASP A 140 -20.75 14.51 17.33
CA ASP A 140 -22.04 15.04 16.83
C ASP A 140 -22.86 14.06 15.96
N GLY A 141 -22.73 12.76 16.22
CA GLY A 141 -23.43 11.71 15.47
C GLY A 141 -22.77 11.32 14.14
N MET A 142 -21.59 11.87 13.83
CA MET A 142 -20.75 11.48 12.70
C MET A 142 -19.58 10.62 13.20
N ILE A 143 -19.32 9.49 12.53
CA ILE A 143 -18.14 8.68 12.79
C ILE A 143 -16.96 9.32 12.05
N MET A 144 -15.92 9.65 12.78
CA MET A 144 -14.69 10.25 12.25
C MET A 144 -13.53 9.27 12.46
N HIS A 145 -12.61 9.25 11.49
CA HIS A 145 -11.40 8.45 11.52
C HIS A 145 -10.20 9.35 11.80
N PHE A 146 -9.33 8.88 12.68
CA PHE A 146 -8.14 9.61 13.12
C PHE A 146 -6.90 8.74 12.97
N GLY A 147 -5.87 9.29 12.33
CA GLY A 147 -4.51 8.74 12.42
C GLY A 147 -3.97 8.92 13.84
N VAL A 148 -3.00 8.09 14.22
CA VAL A 148 -2.28 8.26 15.50
C VAL A 148 -1.36 9.48 15.45
N LYS A 149 -0.87 9.92 16.61
CA LYS A 149 0.03 11.08 16.73
C LYS A 149 1.31 10.91 15.91
N SER A 150 1.84 11.99 15.36
CA SER A 150 3.08 12.03 14.55
C SER A 150 4.24 11.25 15.18
N ALA A 151 4.57 11.53 16.45
CA ALA A 151 5.65 10.84 17.16
C ALA A 151 5.47 9.30 17.23
N LEU A 152 4.23 8.80 17.28
CA LEU A 152 3.96 7.36 17.31
C LEU A 152 4.12 6.71 15.93
N ARG A 153 4.00 7.50 14.87
CA ARG A 153 4.22 7.06 13.48
C ARG A 153 5.72 6.95 13.23
N GLU A 154 6.50 7.92 13.71
CA GLU A 154 7.96 7.84 13.74
C GLU A 154 8.43 6.58 14.49
N ASP A 155 7.96 6.37 15.74
CA ASP A 155 8.29 5.17 16.54
C ASP A 155 7.97 3.86 15.80
N ALA A 156 6.83 3.81 15.10
CA ALA A 156 6.41 2.64 14.34
C ALA A 156 7.25 2.40 13.09
N LEU A 157 7.65 3.47 12.41
CA LEU A 157 8.57 3.39 11.28
C LEU A 157 9.93 2.90 11.76
N GLU A 158 10.49 3.49 12.81
CA GLU A 158 11.77 3.08 13.40
C GLU A 158 11.77 1.61 13.82
N PHE A 159 10.68 1.10 14.40
CA PHE A 159 10.53 -0.33 14.70
C PHE A 159 10.78 -1.21 13.47
N LEU A 160 10.16 -0.89 12.33
CA LEU A 160 10.35 -1.67 11.10
C LEU A 160 11.78 -1.53 10.53
N LEU A 161 12.33 -0.32 10.56
CA LEU A 161 13.65 -0.03 9.99
C LEU A 161 14.79 -0.66 10.81
N ASN A 162 14.69 -0.63 12.14
CA ASN A 162 15.68 -1.20 13.05
C ASN A 162 15.73 -2.74 12.95
N ASP A 163 14.59 -3.40 12.77
CA ASP A 163 14.50 -4.87 12.69
C ASP A 163 14.78 -5.42 11.28
N TYR A 164 14.88 -4.56 10.26
CA TYR A 164 14.98 -4.97 8.86
C TYR A 164 16.14 -5.94 8.58
N ALA A 165 17.30 -5.71 9.20
CA ALA A 165 18.48 -6.55 9.01
C ALA A 165 18.28 -7.99 9.52
N ALA A 166 17.39 -8.19 10.49
CA ALA A 166 17.07 -9.51 11.04
C ALA A 166 15.99 -10.26 10.22
N LEU A 167 15.31 -9.58 9.30
CA LEU A 167 14.28 -10.18 8.45
C LEU A 167 14.88 -11.16 7.43
N SER A 168 14.15 -12.24 7.13
CA SER A 168 14.48 -13.10 5.99
C SER A 168 14.39 -12.33 4.66
N PRO A 169 15.12 -12.71 3.60
CA PRO A 169 15.09 -12.00 2.32
C PRO A 169 13.68 -11.78 1.73
N GLU A 170 12.79 -12.75 1.89
CA GLU A 170 11.40 -12.65 1.40
C GLU A 170 10.59 -11.57 2.16
N LEU A 171 10.86 -11.41 3.47
CA LEU A 171 10.28 -10.35 4.29
C LEU A 171 10.93 -8.99 4.07
N GLN A 172 12.24 -8.94 3.79
CA GLN A 172 12.91 -7.72 3.36
C GLN A 172 12.31 -7.20 2.05
N TYR A 173 12.10 -8.10 1.08
CA TYR A 173 11.42 -7.76 -0.18
C TYR A 173 10.00 -7.20 0.06
N HIS A 174 9.23 -7.81 0.97
CA HIS A 174 7.90 -7.33 1.34
C HIS A 174 7.95 -5.99 2.09
N ALA A 175 8.90 -5.80 3.00
CA ALA A 175 9.11 -4.55 3.74
C ALA A 175 9.43 -3.38 2.80
N VAL A 176 10.32 -3.56 1.82
CA VAL A 176 10.58 -2.53 0.80
C VAL A 176 9.33 -2.24 -0.04
N SER A 177 8.52 -3.26 -0.34
CA SER A 177 7.22 -3.06 -1.01
C SER A 177 6.25 -2.21 -0.17
N ALA A 178 6.25 -2.42 1.15
CA ALA A 178 5.40 -1.71 2.09
C ALA A 178 5.89 -0.27 2.29
N LEU A 179 7.20 -0.04 2.43
CA LEU A 179 7.80 1.31 2.45
C LEU A 179 7.50 2.10 1.18
N ARG A 180 7.47 1.43 0.02
CA ARG A 180 7.01 2.06 -1.22
C ARG A 180 5.56 2.55 -1.14
N ARG A 181 4.68 1.88 -0.39
CA ARG A 181 3.31 2.38 -0.16
C ARG A 181 3.33 3.70 0.61
N LEU A 182 4.15 3.80 1.66
CA LEU A 182 4.35 5.03 2.43
C LEU A 182 4.81 6.19 1.54
N VAL A 183 5.83 5.97 0.69
CA VAL A 183 6.36 7.02 -0.21
C VAL A 183 5.30 7.50 -1.21
N LEU A 184 4.36 6.63 -1.59
CA LEU A 184 3.27 6.93 -2.52
C LEU A 184 1.98 7.39 -1.83
N THR A 185 1.92 7.43 -0.49
CA THR A 185 0.70 7.81 0.24
C THR A 185 0.41 9.29 0.04
N GLU A 186 -0.78 9.60 -0.45
CA GLU A 186 -1.26 10.97 -0.54
C GLU A 186 -1.81 11.46 0.83
N PRO A 187 -1.44 12.66 1.28
CA PRO A 187 -1.99 13.27 2.49
C PRO A 187 -3.48 13.61 2.31
N THR A 188 -4.35 12.92 3.04
CA THR A 188 -5.81 13.13 3.07
C THR A 188 -6.29 13.49 4.48
N LEU A 189 -7.55 13.89 4.61
CA LEU A 189 -8.13 14.17 5.93
C LEU A 189 -8.34 12.88 6.75
N GLU A 190 -8.62 11.76 6.10
CA GLU A 190 -8.89 10.46 6.75
C GLU A 190 -7.64 9.87 7.41
N ASN A 191 -6.47 10.07 6.78
CA ASN A 191 -5.19 9.56 7.27
C ASN A 191 -4.35 10.61 8.04
N CYS A 192 -4.89 11.83 8.22
CA CYS A 192 -4.21 12.88 8.96
C CYS A 192 -4.11 12.54 10.48
N PRO A 193 -2.95 12.77 11.12
CA PRO A 193 -2.75 12.61 12.56
C PRO A 193 -3.72 13.46 13.38
N GLU A 194 -4.21 12.92 14.51
CA GLU A 194 -5.11 13.64 15.41
C GLU A 194 -4.52 14.93 16.00
N ASN A 195 -3.20 15.04 16.10
CA ASN A 195 -2.52 16.22 16.64
C ASN A 195 -2.32 17.34 15.60
N ILE A 196 -2.57 17.05 14.31
CA ILE A 196 -2.48 18.02 13.21
C ILE A 196 -3.89 18.42 12.77
N CYS A 197 -4.69 17.43 12.41
CA CYS A 197 -6.09 17.62 12.09
C CYS A 197 -6.90 17.16 13.31
N ASP A 198 -7.66 18.06 13.92
CA ASP A 198 -8.55 17.72 15.02
C ASP A 198 -9.98 17.46 14.52
N GLU A 199 -10.93 17.42 15.46
CA GLU A 199 -12.36 17.28 15.20
C GLU A 199 -12.92 18.44 14.36
N ASP A 200 -12.50 19.68 14.64
CA ASP A 200 -13.03 20.88 14.00
C ASP A 200 -12.60 20.97 12.53
N VAL A 201 -11.34 20.63 12.24
CA VAL A 201 -10.82 20.51 10.87
C VAL A 201 -11.61 19.45 10.10
N ARG A 202 -11.89 18.31 10.73
CA ARG A 202 -12.63 17.19 10.09
C ARG A 202 -14.07 17.51 9.77
N LYS A 203 -14.74 18.29 10.61
CA LYS A 203 -16.11 18.77 10.33
C LYS A 203 -16.16 19.69 9.12
N ASN A 204 -15.03 20.29 8.73
CA ASN A 204 -14.95 21.27 7.65
C ASN A 204 -14.22 20.76 6.41
N GLN A 205 -14.71 19.65 5.85
CA GLN A 205 -14.16 19.01 4.66
C GLN A 205 -14.08 19.95 3.45
N GLU A 206 -15.04 20.88 3.30
CA GLU A 206 -15.01 21.88 2.21
C GLU A 206 -13.78 22.80 2.32
N GLU A 207 -13.45 23.31 3.51
CA GLU A 207 -12.23 24.11 3.70
C GLU A 207 -10.96 23.28 3.51
N TRP A 208 -10.97 21.99 3.85
CA TRP A 208 -9.84 21.10 3.59
C TRP A 208 -9.55 20.90 2.09
N GLU A 209 -10.61 20.63 1.33
CA GLU A 209 -10.52 20.39 -0.11
C GLU A 209 -10.22 21.67 -0.90
N LEU A 210 -10.90 22.76 -0.59
CA LEU A 210 -10.88 24.01 -1.38
C LEU A 210 -9.97 25.10 -0.80
N GLY A 211 -9.55 24.98 0.46
CA GLY A 211 -8.87 26.04 1.21
C GLY A 211 -9.83 27.05 1.83
N ARG A 212 -9.33 27.81 2.81
CA ARG A 212 -10.08 28.86 3.50
C ARG A 212 -10.23 30.09 2.61
N GLU A 213 -11.43 30.65 2.55
CA GLU A 213 -11.68 31.89 1.82
C GLU A 213 -11.26 33.11 2.64
N VAL A 214 -10.27 33.85 2.13
CA VAL A 214 -9.75 35.06 2.75
C VAL A 214 -10.12 36.27 1.90
N LYS A 215 -10.75 37.27 2.53
CA LYS A 215 -11.08 38.55 1.88
C LYS A 215 -9.80 39.34 1.63
N VAL A 216 -9.57 39.71 0.37
CA VAL A 216 -8.46 40.57 0.00
C VAL A 216 -8.83 42.01 0.34
N ILE A 217 -8.06 42.63 1.24
CA ILE A 217 -8.29 44.03 1.63
C ILE A 217 -7.82 44.93 0.48
N ILE A 218 -8.78 45.46 -0.29
CA ILE A 218 -8.51 46.49 -1.29
C ILE A 218 -8.33 47.83 -0.55
N PRO A 219 -7.22 48.56 -0.74
CA PRO A 219 -7.00 49.85 -0.11
C PRO A 219 -8.15 50.82 -0.41
N ALA A 220 -8.60 51.59 0.59
CA ALA A 220 -9.71 52.53 0.40
C ALA A 220 -9.43 53.64 -0.64
N ASN A 221 -8.16 53.86 -0.98
CA ASN A 221 -7.69 54.79 -2.00
C ASN A 221 -7.35 54.10 -3.34
N ALA A 222 -7.71 52.82 -3.53
CA ALA A 222 -7.52 52.13 -4.80
C ALA A 222 -8.33 52.82 -5.91
N ASP A 223 -7.72 52.96 -7.09
CA ASP A 223 -8.38 53.54 -8.25
C ASP A 223 -9.56 52.65 -8.68
N PRO A 224 -10.81 53.17 -8.74
CA PRO A 224 -11.98 52.39 -9.12
C PRO A 224 -11.85 51.72 -10.50
N ILE A 225 -11.18 52.37 -11.46
CA ILE A 225 -10.96 51.83 -12.80
C ILE A 225 -9.98 50.64 -12.73
N ALA A 226 -8.97 50.72 -11.88
CA ALA A 226 -8.02 49.63 -11.69
C ALA A 226 -8.63 48.43 -10.95
N VAL A 227 -9.55 48.68 -10.00
CA VAL A 227 -10.32 47.62 -9.32
C VAL A 227 -11.25 46.92 -10.31
N GLU A 228 -12.00 47.67 -11.13
CA GLU A 228 -12.89 47.11 -12.15
C GLU A 228 -12.11 46.34 -13.23
N ALA A 229 -10.89 46.77 -13.54
CA ALA A 229 -9.98 46.06 -14.44
C ALA A 229 -9.28 44.83 -13.83
N GLY A 230 -9.55 44.50 -12.55
CA GLY A 230 -9.00 43.33 -11.88
C GLY A 230 -7.53 43.45 -11.44
N ALA A 231 -6.97 44.67 -11.39
CA ALA A 231 -5.55 44.90 -11.08
C ALA A 231 -5.13 44.47 -9.66
N TYR A 232 -6.10 44.28 -8.76
CA TYR A 232 -5.89 43.86 -7.37
C TYR A 232 -6.25 42.38 -7.13
N GLY A 233 -6.55 41.62 -8.18
CA GLY A 233 -7.02 40.24 -8.08
C GLY A 233 -8.49 40.11 -7.65
N PRO A 234 -8.97 38.88 -7.42
CA PRO A 234 -10.33 38.63 -6.95
C PRO A 234 -10.56 39.20 -5.54
N ALA A 235 -11.81 39.56 -5.22
CA ALA A 235 -12.18 40.11 -3.91
C ALA A 235 -11.91 39.15 -2.75
N THR A 236 -11.84 37.85 -3.05
CA THR A 236 -11.44 36.80 -2.13
C THR A 236 -10.45 35.86 -2.80
N LYS A 237 -9.57 35.27 -2.00
CA LYS A 237 -8.64 34.21 -2.43
C LYS A 237 -8.83 33.00 -1.54
N ARG A 238 -8.55 31.81 -2.07
CA ARG A 238 -8.49 30.58 -1.29
C ARG A 238 -7.04 30.37 -0.85
N GLU A 239 -6.83 30.20 0.45
CA GLU A 239 -5.53 29.84 1.03
C GLU A 239 -5.58 28.39 1.51
N ILE A 240 -4.49 27.65 1.28
CA ILE A 240 -4.33 26.29 1.80
C ILE A 240 -4.35 26.36 3.34
N LEU A 241 -5.04 25.42 3.99
CA LEU A 241 -5.08 25.31 5.44
C LEU A 241 -3.68 25.02 6.01
N GLY A 242 -3.36 25.62 7.16
CA GLY A 242 -2.08 25.38 7.83
C GLY A 242 -1.90 23.90 8.17
N GLU A 243 -2.96 23.25 8.65
CA GLU A 243 -3.01 21.84 9.02
C GLU A 243 -2.73 20.92 7.81
N ARG A 244 -3.12 21.35 6.60
CA ARG A 244 -2.77 20.61 5.37
C ARG A 244 -1.30 20.79 5.03
N VAL A 245 -0.71 21.95 5.29
CA VAL A 245 0.75 22.15 5.12
C VAL A 245 1.50 21.31 6.14
N ASP A 246 1.18 21.43 7.43
CA ASP A 246 1.78 20.67 8.53
C ASP A 246 1.69 19.15 8.29
N TRP A 247 0.57 18.67 7.73
CA TRP A 247 0.41 17.26 7.37
C TRP A 247 1.33 16.82 6.22
N ASN A 248 1.56 17.67 5.21
CA ASN A 248 2.55 17.37 4.18
C ASN A 248 3.97 17.40 4.74
N GLU A 249 4.27 18.34 5.65
CA GLU A 249 5.58 18.44 6.30
C GLU A 249 5.91 17.18 7.10
N GLU A 250 5.00 16.70 7.95
CA GLU A 250 5.21 15.46 8.71
C GLU A 250 5.40 14.23 7.81
N MET A 251 4.66 14.14 6.71
CA MET A 251 4.83 13.06 5.75
C MET A 251 6.19 13.10 5.06
N ASP A 252 6.74 14.29 4.83
CA ASP A 252 8.06 14.47 4.25
C ASP A 252 9.16 14.12 5.28
N GLU A 253 8.95 14.44 6.58
CA GLU A 253 9.82 14.00 7.69
C GLU A 253 9.88 12.46 7.79
N LEU A 254 8.74 11.77 7.65
CA LEU A 254 8.72 10.30 7.63
C LEU A 254 9.49 9.72 6.43
N LYS A 255 9.41 10.36 5.26
CA LYS A 255 10.22 9.96 4.09
C LYS A 255 11.70 10.22 4.33
N GLU A 256 12.06 11.30 5.04
CA GLU A 256 13.44 11.59 5.43
C GLU A 256 14.01 10.49 6.33
N ILE A 257 13.23 9.98 7.30
CA ILE A 257 13.63 8.83 8.12
C ILE A 257 13.94 7.60 7.26
N VAL A 258 13.04 7.26 6.31
CA VAL A 258 13.29 6.14 5.37
C VAL A 258 14.54 6.39 4.55
N TRP A 259 14.72 7.61 4.06
CA TRP A 259 15.87 8.00 3.26
C TRP A 259 17.19 7.84 4.03
N GLY A 260 17.30 8.42 5.22
CA GLY A 260 18.51 8.32 6.05
C GLY A 260 18.87 6.86 6.36
N TRP A 261 17.87 5.99 6.46
CA TRP A 261 18.06 4.57 6.69
C TRP A 261 18.54 3.77 5.47
N ILE A 262 18.21 4.18 4.22
CA ILE A 262 18.51 3.37 3.02
C ILE A 262 20.02 3.14 2.79
N GLU A 263 20.90 4.04 3.27
CA GLU A 263 22.35 3.90 3.08
C GLU A 263 22.89 2.60 3.69
N ASP A 264 22.54 2.32 4.95
CA ASP A 264 23.00 1.17 5.72
C ASP A 264 22.78 -0.18 4.97
N PRO A 265 21.56 -0.56 4.54
CA PRO A 265 21.34 -1.83 3.84
C PRO A 265 22.00 -1.91 2.46
N LEU A 266 22.37 -0.79 1.84
CA LEU A 266 23.08 -0.78 0.55
C LEU A 266 24.56 -1.14 0.71
N GLU A 267 25.18 -0.74 1.81
CA GLU A 267 26.57 -1.07 2.16
C GLU A 267 26.74 -2.54 2.59
N VAL A 268 25.67 -3.18 3.09
CA VAL A 268 25.71 -4.59 3.53
C VAL A 268 25.84 -5.54 2.34
N LEU A 269 27.05 -6.07 2.16
CA LEU A 269 27.41 -6.97 1.06
C LEU A 269 26.65 -8.30 1.02
N ASP A 270 26.15 -8.78 2.17
CA ASP A 270 25.48 -10.09 2.29
C ASP A 270 23.99 -10.08 1.91
N SER A 271 23.39 -8.92 1.62
CA SER A 271 21.98 -8.82 1.21
C SER A 271 21.77 -9.18 -0.28
N GLN A 272 20.59 -9.68 -0.66
CA GLN A 272 20.34 -10.08 -2.06
C GLN A 272 20.33 -8.86 -2.99
N PHE A 273 20.94 -8.98 -4.18
CA PHE A 273 21.06 -7.86 -5.12
C PHE A 273 19.70 -7.32 -5.59
N LEU A 274 18.69 -8.19 -5.77
CA LEU A 274 17.31 -7.78 -6.09
C LEU A 274 16.75 -6.77 -5.08
N ILE A 275 16.93 -7.06 -3.78
CA ILE A 275 16.40 -6.24 -2.68
C ILE A 275 17.12 -4.89 -2.65
N ARG A 276 18.45 -4.89 -2.78
CA ARG A 276 19.25 -3.67 -2.87
C ARG A 276 18.89 -2.83 -4.10
N GLY A 277 18.69 -3.47 -5.26
CA GLY A 277 18.22 -2.81 -6.48
C GLY A 277 16.86 -2.14 -6.27
N ARG A 278 15.97 -2.78 -5.52
CA ARG A 278 14.68 -2.18 -5.17
C ARG A 278 14.81 -0.99 -4.21
N LEU A 279 15.68 -1.06 -3.21
CA LEU A 279 15.99 0.05 -2.31
C LEU A 279 16.53 1.27 -3.07
N ILE A 280 17.45 1.05 -4.03
CA ILE A 280 17.96 2.11 -4.91
C ILE A 280 16.83 2.76 -5.72
N ARG A 281 15.90 1.96 -6.23
CA ARG A 281 14.74 2.46 -6.98
C ARG A 281 13.77 3.22 -6.08
N LEU A 282 13.53 2.75 -4.86
CA LEU A 282 12.74 3.44 -3.84
C LEU A 282 13.36 4.80 -3.48
N ALA A 283 14.68 4.87 -3.29
CA ALA A 283 15.38 6.15 -3.06
C ALA A 283 15.15 7.12 -4.23
N GLY A 284 15.24 6.63 -5.47
CA GLY A 284 14.91 7.42 -6.65
C GLY A 284 13.47 7.93 -6.66
N GLU A 285 12.51 7.17 -6.12
CA GLU A 285 11.12 7.60 -5.96
C GLU A 285 10.94 8.66 -4.88
N ILE A 286 11.61 8.53 -3.72
CA ILE A 286 11.57 9.52 -2.62
C ILE A 286 11.98 10.92 -3.12
N GLU A 287 13.05 11.02 -3.94
CA GLU A 287 13.48 12.29 -4.55
C GLU A 287 12.35 12.98 -5.34
N ASN A 288 11.42 12.18 -5.89
CA ASN A 288 10.38 12.64 -6.79
C ASN A 288 9.05 12.95 -6.08
N PHE A 289 8.77 12.27 -4.98
CA PHE A 289 7.49 12.38 -4.28
C PHE A 289 7.57 13.39 -3.14
N SER A 290 7.23 14.64 -3.48
CA SER A 290 7.11 15.82 -2.60
C SER A 290 8.10 15.79 -1.44
N LEU A 291 9.16 16.56 -1.58
CA LEU A 291 9.98 17.02 -0.46
C LEU A 291 9.98 18.54 -0.54
N GLN A 292 10.03 19.20 0.62
CA GLN A 292 10.36 20.63 0.65
C GLN A 292 11.71 20.87 -0.05
N GLU A 293 11.90 22.07 -0.61
CA GLU A 293 13.04 22.33 -1.50
C GLU A 293 14.41 22.15 -0.81
N ASP A 294 14.50 22.51 0.46
CA ASP A 294 15.65 22.27 1.33
C ASP A 294 15.89 20.78 1.55
N MET A 295 14.88 20.01 1.99
CA MET A 295 14.97 18.56 2.12
C MET A 295 15.35 17.88 0.80
N ALA A 296 14.79 18.33 -0.33
CA ALA A 296 15.11 17.83 -1.66
C ALA A 296 16.56 18.13 -2.08
N ASN A 297 17.15 19.22 -1.57
CA ASN A 297 18.54 19.58 -1.85
C ASN A 297 19.52 18.75 -1.00
N ASP A 298 19.23 18.60 0.30
CA ASP A 298 19.99 17.72 1.20
C ASP A 298 19.93 16.28 0.65
N PHE A 299 18.72 15.85 0.27
CA PHE A 299 18.36 14.98 -0.84
C PHE A 299 19.52 14.51 -1.73
N ARG A 300 19.68 15.38 -2.73
CA ARG A 300 20.60 15.29 -3.83
C ARG A 300 22.05 15.29 -3.38
N GLU A 301 22.38 15.96 -2.27
CA GLU A 301 23.74 15.95 -1.73
C GLU A 301 24.12 14.56 -1.23
N GLN A 302 23.27 13.93 -0.41
CA GLN A 302 23.56 12.60 0.14
C GLN A 302 23.57 11.53 -0.96
N VAL A 303 22.60 11.56 -1.88
CA VAL A 303 22.61 10.64 -3.03
C VAL A 303 23.84 10.80 -3.91
N SER A 304 24.39 12.02 -4.01
CA SER A 304 25.66 12.23 -4.71
C SER A 304 26.83 11.61 -3.95
N LYS A 305 26.81 11.59 -2.60
CA LYS A 305 27.77 10.83 -1.79
C LYS A 305 27.63 9.33 -2.01
N TRP A 306 26.42 8.78 -2.03
CA TRP A 306 26.17 7.36 -2.32
C TRP A 306 26.69 6.94 -3.70
N ALA A 307 26.50 7.79 -4.71
CA ALA A 307 27.00 7.53 -6.07
C ALA A 307 28.54 7.45 -6.14
N GLU A 308 29.25 8.05 -5.18
CA GLU A 308 30.70 8.02 -5.06
C GLU A 308 31.20 6.98 -4.03
N ASN A 309 30.32 6.45 -3.18
CA ASN A 309 30.67 5.49 -2.12
C ASN A 309 31.10 4.13 -2.70
N GLU A 310 32.37 3.76 -2.49
CA GLU A 310 32.94 2.52 -3.03
C GLU A 310 32.43 1.25 -2.33
N ASP A 311 31.85 1.38 -1.13
CA ASP A 311 31.26 0.25 -0.39
C ASP A 311 29.92 -0.19 -0.99
N ILE A 312 29.27 0.70 -1.76
CA ILE A 312 28.08 0.36 -2.57
C ILE A 312 28.54 -0.22 -3.92
N ALA A 313 28.01 -1.38 -4.27
CA ALA A 313 28.31 -2.08 -5.52
C ALA A 313 28.14 -1.17 -6.74
N VAL A 314 29.09 -1.25 -7.68
CA VAL A 314 29.13 -0.38 -8.88
C VAL A 314 27.82 -0.43 -9.67
N ASP A 315 27.23 -1.62 -9.81
CA ASP A 315 25.99 -1.80 -10.57
C ASP A 315 24.79 -1.10 -9.89
N LEU A 316 24.75 -1.06 -8.56
CA LEU A 316 23.74 -0.33 -7.79
C LEU A 316 23.93 1.19 -7.91
N ARG A 317 25.19 1.66 -7.93
CA ARG A 317 25.49 3.09 -8.16
C ARG A 317 25.11 3.53 -9.56
N GLN A 318 25.34 2.68 -10.57
CA GLN A 318 24.87 2.94 -11.92
C GLN A 318 23.35 2.96 -12.02
N LEU A 319 22.66 2.07 -11.29
CA LEU A 319 21.21 2.05 -11.21
C LEU A 319 20.66 3.31 -10.53
N LEU A 320 21.31 3.81 -9.47
CA LEU A 320 20.95 5.06 -8.81
C LEU A 320 21.05 6.24 -9.79
N GLY A 321 22.16 6.33 -10.54
CA GLY A 321 22.30 7.31 -11.61
C GLY A 321 21.19 7.21 -12.65
N ALA A 322 20.83 5.99 -13.05
CA ALA A 322 19.76 5.73 -14.01
C ALA A 322 18.37 6.17 -13.52
N SER A 323 18.03 5.90 -12.26
CA SER A 323 16.78 6.35 -11.62
C SER A 323 16.66 7.87 -11.62
N ARG A 324 17.77 8.60 -11.39
CA ARG A 324 17.79 10.06 -11.41
C ARG A 324 17.70 10.62 -12.83
N ASP A 325 18.43 10.03 -13.76
CA ASP A 325 18.42 10.44 -15.16
C ASP A 325 17.03 10.27 -15.79
N LYS A 326 16.30 9.20 -15.42
CA LYS A 326 14.91 8.95 -15.83
C LYS A 326 14.03 10.19 -15.61
N VAL A 327 14.05 10.72 -14.39
CA VAL A 327 13.22 11.86 -13.97
C VAL A 327 13.64 13.13 -14.68
N LYS A 328 14.94 13.39 -14.72
CA LYS A 328 15.49 14.59 -15.37
C LYS A 328 15.16 14.63 -16.86
N LEU A 329 15.22 13.48 -17.53
CA LEU A 329 14.94 13.36 -18.96
C LEU A 329 13.42 13.44 -19.21
N TYR A 330 12.62 12.64 -18.51
CA TYR A 330 11.23 12.35 -18.89
C TYR A 330 10.16 12.81 -17.89
N GLY A 331 10.52 13.11 -16.64
CA GLY A 331 9.58 13.18 -15.51
C GLY A 331 9.27 11.79 -14.94
N PHE A 332 8.55 11.75 -13.81
CA PHE A 332 8.04 10.50 -13.24
C PHE A 332 6.60 10.68 -12.72
N PRO A 333 5.60 9.98 -13.30
CA PRO A 333 5.70 9.15 -14.51
C PRO A 333 6.18 9.95 -15.72
N ALA A 334 6.70 9.27 -16.74
CA ALA A 334 7.19 9.89 -17.95
C ALA A 334 6.09 10.70 -18.67
N THR A 335 6.46 11.91 -19.11
CA THR A 335 5.59 12.85 -19.85
C THR A 335 6.18 13.26 -21.19
N LYS A 336 7.29 12.63 -21.57
CA LYS A 336 8.05 12.95 -22.78
C LYS A 336 8.48 11.66 -23.47
N SER A 337 8.58 11.73 -24.79
CA SER A 337 9.07 10.63 -25.64
C SER A 337 10.54 10.28 -25.30
N PRO A 338 10.96 9.02 -25.54
CA PRO A 338 12.31 8.55 -25.26
C PRO A 338 13.36 9.32 -26.08
N VAL A 339 14.49 9.67 -25.44
CA VAL A 339 15.63 10.32 -26.10
C VAL A 339 16.39 9.38 -27.06
N PRO A 340 16.60 8.08 -26.74
CA PRO A 340 17.21 7.14 -27.68
C PRO A 340 16.43 7.01 -28.99
N ALA A 341 17.14 6.74 -30.09
CA ALA A 341 16.51 6.39 -31.36
C ALA A 341 15.76 5.04 -31.27
N GLU A 342 14.74 4.85 -32.11
CA GLU A 342 13.88 3.66 -32.13
C GLU A 342 14.66 2.36 -32.23
N GLU A 343 15.71 2.32 -33.04
CA GLU A 343 16.54 1.11 -33.18
C GLU A 343 17.23 0.73 -31.86
N LYS A 344 17.54 1.70 -31.01
CA LYS A 344 18.22 1.48 -29.74
C LYS A 344 17.25 0.99 -28.66
N TYR A 345 16.02 1.48 -28.62
CA TYR A 345 15.03 1.01 -27.64
C TYR A 345 14.19 -0.18 -28.13
N ALA A 346 14.18 -0.49 -29.42
CA ALA A 346 13.56 -1.71 -29.92
C ALA A 346 14.19 -2.98 -29.31
N GLU A 347 15.48 -2.94 -28.97
CA GLU A 347 16.18 -4.04 -28.29
C GLU A 347 16.30 -3.85 -26.77
N ILE A 348 15.48 -2.98 -26.16
CA ILE A 348 15.59 -2.62 -24.73
C ILE A 348 15.51 -3.84 -23.80
N ILE A 349 14.80 -4.90 -24.19
CA ILE A 349 14.69 -6.18 -23.46
C ILE A 349 16.06 -6.81 -23.20
N LYS A 350 16.98 -6.66 -24.16
CA LYS A 350 18.36 -7.19 -24.07
C LYS A 350 19.33 -6.17 -23.47
N GLY A 351 18.83 -4.98 -23.14
CA GLY A 351 19.61 -3.90 -22.56
C GLY A 351 20.03 -4.19 -21.11
N PRO A 352 21.03 -3.46 -20.61
CA PRO A 352 21.41 -3.53 -19.20
C PRO A 352 20.33 -2.90 -18.29
N VAL A 353 20.32 -3.27 -17.01
CA VAL A 353 19.33 -2.82 -16.00
C VAL A 353 19.20 -1.30 -15.96
N ASN A 354 20.32 -0.58 -15.95
CA ASN A 354 20.33 0.88 -15.91
C ASN A 354 19.66 1.51 -17.15
N PHE A 355 19.82 0.92 -18.33
CA PHE A 355 19.15 1.39 -19.54
C PHE A 355 17.64 1.16 -19.48
N LEU A 356 17.20 0.03 -18.93
CA LEU A 356 15.79 -0.26 -18.67
C LEU A 356 15.18 0.75 -17.69
N GLU A 357 15.84 0.98 -16.54
CA GLU A 357 15.34 1.91 -15.52
C GLU A 357 15.21 3.34 -16.06
N THR A 358 16.20 3.82 -16.83
CA THR A 358 16.15 5.18 -17.38
C THR A 358 15.07 5.37 -18.45
N HIS A 359 14.87 4.41 -19.33
CA HIS A 359 14.15 4.65 -20.60
C HIS A 359 12.80 3.94 -20.73
N LEU A 360 12.56 2.83 -20.03
CA LEU A 360 11.40 1.97 -20.31
C LEU A 360 10.05 2.68 -20.12
N ASP A 361 9.92 3.49 -19.06
CA ASP A 361 8.69 4.26 -18.80
C ASP A 361 8.36 5.22 -19.96
N ALA A 362 9.36 5.95 -20.45
CA ALA A 362 9.21 6.86 -21.58
C ALA A 362 8.88 6.14 -22.90
N VAL A 363 9.47 4.96 -23.12
CA VAL A 363 9.13 4.11 -24.27
C VAL A 363 7.66 3.69 -24.22
N LEU A 364 7.18 3.20 -23.06
CA LEU A 364 5.78 2.81 -22.89
C LEU A 364 4.82 3.99 -23.01
N HIS A 365 5.22 5.17 -22.53
CA HIS A 365 4.48 6.41 -22.72
C HIS A 365 4.34 6.78 -24.20
N GLU A 366 5.43 6.75 -24.98
CA GLU A 366 5.37 6.98 -26.43
C GLU A 366 4.46 5.96 -27.14
N GLN A 367 4.53 4.68 -26.77
CA GLN A 367 3.64 3.65 -27.32
C GLN A 367 2.17 3.96 -27.04
N GLN A 368 1.86 4.43 -25.82
CA GLN A 368 0.52 4.84 -25.44
C GLN A 368 0.03 6.05 -26.25
N GLU A 369 0.86 7.09 -26.41
CA GLU A 369 0.51 8.27 -27.23
C GLU A 369 0.24 7.90 -28.69
N ARG A 370 1.05 6.98 -29.24
CA ARG A 370 0.86 6.44 -30.59
C ARG A 370 -0.47 5.71 -30.73
N GLN A 371 -0.82 4.85 -29.78
CA GLN A 371 -2.12 4.16 -29.75
C GLN A 371 -3.29 5.14 -29.70
N GLN A 372 -3.23 6.15 -28.84
CA GLN A 372 -4.27 7.18 -28.73
C GLN A 372 -4.44 7.95 -30.03
N SER A 373 -3.35 8.15 -30.78
CA SER A 373 -3.32 8.81 -32.08
C SER A 373 -3.70 7.89 -33.25
N GLY A 374 -3.97 6.61 -33.01
CA GLY A 374 -4.33 5.63 -34.04
C GLY A 374 -3.15 5.07 -34.84
N PHE A 375 -1.92 5.28 -34.38
CA PHE A 375 -0.72 4.68 -34.95
C PHE A 375 -0.45 3.30 -34.33
N ASP A 376 0.35 2.50 -35.04
CA ASP A 376 0.92 1.28 -34.48
C ASP A 376 1.84 1.62 -33.29
N THR A 377 1.82 0.78 -32.25
CA THR A 377 2.60 0.98 -31.02
C THR A 377 4.08 1.13 -31.30
N GLY A 378 4.58 0.44 -32.32
CA GLY A 378 6.02 0.32 -32.56
C GLY A 378 6.64 -0.75 -31.65
N GLN A 379 7.97 -0.73 -31.58
CA GLN A 379 8.77 -1.66 -30.78
C GLN A 379 9.17 -1.04 -29.42
N PRO A 380 9.56 -1.85 -28.42
CA PRO A 380 9.41 -3.31 -28.35
C PRO A 380 7.95 -3.73 -28.16
N ASP A 381 7.60 -4.98 -28.51
CA ASP A 381 6.28 -5.52 -28.21
C ASP A 381 6.02 -5.55 -26.70
N THR A 382 5.01 -4.81 -26.24
CA THR A 382 4.63 -4.75 -24.82
C THR A 382 4.26 -6.13 -24.25
N SER A 383 3.70 -7.01 -25.07
CA SER A 383 3.39 -8.39 -24.67
C SER A 383 4.65 -9.24 -24.53
N GLU A 384 5.72 -8.92 -25.28
CA GLU A 384 7.04 -9.50 -25.07
C GLU A 384 7.61 -8.99 -23.74
N LEU A 385 7.56 -7.67 -23.48
CA LEU A 385 8.00 -7.08 -22.22
C LEU A 385 7.35 -7.74 -20.99
N ALA A 386 6.04 -7.99 -21.06
CA ALA A 386 5.25 -8.55 -19.97
C ALA A 386 5.57 -10.02 -19.65
N PHE A 387 5.95 -10.82 -20.66
CA PHE A 387 6.06 -12.28 -20.54
C PHE A 387 7.44 -12.84 -20.93
N THR A 388 8.44 -11.98 -21.10
CA THR A 388 9.82 -12.39 -21.37
C THR A 388 10.32 -13.30 -20.24
N SER A 389 10.93 -14.43 -20.62
CA SER A 389 11.69 -15.26 -19.69
C SER A 389 13.10 -14.73 -19.54
N PHE A 390 13.56 -14.65 -18.31
CA PHE A 390 14.94 -14.32 -17.96
C PHE A 390 15.68 -15.53 -17.41
N GLU A 391 17.01 -15.48 -17.40
CA GLU A 391 17.82 -16.43 -16.67
C GLU A 391 17.71 -16.16 -15.16
N GLU A 392 18.13 -17.10 -14.32
CA GLU A 392 17.99 -16.99 -12.86
C GLU A 392 19.14 -16.23 -12.20
N THR A 393 19.70 -15.25 -12.91
CA THR A 393 20.72 -14.37 -12.34
C THR A 393 20.06 -13.24 -11.56
N GLU A 394 20.73 -12.70 -10.54
CA GLU A 394 20.14 -11.61 -9.74
C GLU A 394 19.86 -10.36 -10.57
N ASP A 395 20.70 -10.07 -11.57
CA ASP A 395 20.53 -9.00 -12.55
C ASP A 395 19.23 -9.17 -13.35
N ASP A 396 18.97 -10.39 -13.81
CA ASP A 396 17.81 -10.74 -14.60
C ASP A 396 16.49 -10.74 -13.80
N LEU A 397 16.54 -11.11 -12.51
CA LEU A 397 15.40 -10.93 -11.61
C LEU A 397 15.02 -9.46 -11.46
N LEU A 398 16.02 -8.58 -11.32
CA LEU A 398 15.78 -7.14 -11.22
C LEU A 398 15.28 -6.54 -12.54
N LYS A 399 15.82 -6.95 -13.70
CA LYS A 399 15.27 -6.56 -15.02
C LYS A 399 13.80 -6.91 -15.13
N ARG A 400 13.45 -8.16 -14.76
CA ARG A 400 12.07 -8.65 -14.79
C ARG A 400 11.17 -7.79 -13.90
N GLU A 401 11.61 -7.45 -12.69
CA GLU A 401 10.84 -6.59 -11.79
C GLU A 401 10.61 -5.19 -12.38
N ILE A 402 11.67 -4.53 -12.88
CA ILE A 402 11.57 -3.22 -13.55
C ILE A 402 10.57 -3.28 -14.70
N MET A 403 10.64 -4.32 -15.53
CA MET A 403 9.75 -4.47 -16.68
C MET A 403 8.30 -4.68 -16.26
N LEU A 404 8.06 -5.60 -15.32
CA LEU A 404 6.70 -5.86 -14.83
C LEU A 404 6.10 -4.62 -14.17
N GLU A 405 6.85 -3.87 -13.37
CA GLU A 405 6.36 -2.65 -12.72
C GLU A 405 6.02 -1.54 -13.74
N ASN A 406 6.92 -1.27 -14.70
CA ASN A 406 6.68 -0.24 -15.72
C ASN A 406 5.51 -0.63 -16.66
N VAL A 407 5.44 -1.90 -17.08
CA VAL A 407 4.31 -2.40 -17.90
C VAL A 407 3.00 -2.33 -17.12
N THR A 408 3.00 -2.69 -15.83
CA THR A 408 1.80 -2.57 -14.97
C THR A 408 1.32 -1.13 -14.89
N SER A 409 2.25 -0.18 -14.67
CA SER A 409 1.92 1.25 -14.64
C SER A 409 1.33 1.72 -15.97
N ALA A 410 1.95 1.38 -17.10
CA ALA A 410 1.46 1.75 -18.41
C ALA A 410 0.09 1.15 -18.73
N LEU A 411 -0.16 -0.11 -18.35
CA LEU A 411 -1.47 -0.77 -18.47
C LEU A 411 -2.55 -0.04 -17.66
N HIS A 412 -2.26 0.35 -16.41
CA HIS A 412 -3.18 1.16 -15.60
C HIS A 412 -3.47 2.52 -16.23
N ASN A 413 -2.47 3.12 -16.89
CA ASN A 413 -2.64 4.37 -17.61
C ASN A 413 -3.40 4.22 -18.93
N GLY A 414 -3.71 2.98 -19.36
CA GLY A 414 -4.55 2.68 -20.52
C GLY A 414 -3.79 2.22 -21.76
N LEU A 415 -2.50 1.85 -21.63
CA LEU A 415 -1.78 1.17 -22.70
C LEU A 415 -2.47 -0.16 -23.04
N LEU A 416 -2.61 -0.44 -24.33
CA LEU A 416 -3.15 -1.71 -24.82
C LEU A 416 -2.01 -2.67 -25.17
N VAL A 417 -2.17 -3.94 -24.82
CA VAL A 417 -1.19 -5.00 -25.14
C VAL A 417 -1.75 -5.96 -26.17
N ASP A 418 -0.91 -6.63 -26.96
CA ASP A 418 -1.38 -7.77 -27.74
C ASP A 418 -1.89 -8.86 -26.81
N THR A 419 -3.15 -9.26 -27.02
CA THR A 419 -3.87 -10.23 -26.21
C THR A 419 -3.90 -11.62 -26.85
N GLN A 420 -3.24 -11.82 -28.00
CA GLN A 420 -3.15 -13.11 -28.65
C GLN A 420 -2.45 -14.14 -27.73
N GLU A 421 -3.16 -15.23 -27.43
CA GLU A 421 -2.72 -16.31 -26.52
C GLU A 421 -2.37 -15.84 -25.11
N ILE A 422 -2.93 -14.71 -24.65
CA ILE A 422 -2.60 -14.10 -23.36
C ILE A 422 -2.70 -15.08 -22.19
N THR A 423 -3.76 -15.89 -22.13
CA THR A 423 -3.94 -16.88 -21.06
C THR A 423 -2.83 -17.92 -21.06
N THR A 424 -2.43 -18.41 -22.23
CA THR A 424 -1.30 -19.35 -22.36
C THR A 424 0.01 -18.72 -21.88
N ARG A 425 0.24 -17.45 -22.21
CA ARG A 425 1.44 -16.71 -21.75
C ARG A 425 1.43 -16.54 -20.23
N VAL A 426 0.29 -16.15 -19.65
CA VAL A 426 0.10 -16.01 -18.20
C VAL A 426 0.34 -17.35 -17.48
N VAL A 427 -0.25 -18.45 -17.95
CA VAL A 427 -0.04 -19.79 -17.36
C VAL A 427 1.45 -20.15 -17.34
N LYS A 428 2.14 -20.00 -18.47
CA LYS A 428 3.59 -20.28 -18.56
C LYS A 428 4.40 -19.38 -17.63
N ALA A 429 4.04 -18.11 -17.48
CA ALA A 429 4.74 -17.20 -16.59
C ALA A 429 4.53 -17.56 -15.11
N ILE A 430 3.30 -17.93 -14.73
CA ILE A 430 2.98 -18.39 -13.37
C ILE A 430 3.72 -19.69 -13.05
N GLU A 431 3.75 -20.66 -13.97
CA GLU A 431 4.45 -21.94 -13.77
C GLU A 431 5.98 -21.80 -13.64
N ARG A 432 6.54 -20.68 -14.11
CA ARG A 432 7.97 -20.37 -13.98
C ARG A 432 8.31 -19.68 -12.67
N ALA A 433 7.36 -19.00 -12.03
CA ALA A 433 7.59 -18.30 -10.77
C ALA A 433 7.85 -19.31 -9.64
N ARG A 434 8.97 -19.16 -8.92
CA ARG A 434 9.41 -20.13 -7.89
C ARG A 434 9.19 -19.68 -6.46
N SER A 435 8.92 -18.39 -6.26
CA SER A 435 8.73 -17.76 -4.95
C SER A 435 7.56 -16.78 -5.00
N GLU A 436 7.10 -16.35 -3.82
CA GLU A 436 6.11 -15.28 -3.75
C GLU A 436 6.71 -13.96 -4.25
N THR A 437 8.01 -13.72 -4.00
CA THR A 437 8.76 -12.57 -4.53
C THR A 437 8.63 -12.43 -6.05
N GLU A 438 8.73 -13.52 -6.82
CA GLU A 438 8.55 -13.48 -8.28
C GLU A 438 7.09 -13.40 -8.71
N LEU A 439 6.17 -13.97 -7.91
CA LEU A 439 4.76 -14.08 -8.24
C LEU A 439 4.01 -12.75 -8.03
N VAL A 440 4.38 -11.96 -7.02
CA VAL A 440 3.76 -10.68 -6.67
C VAL A 440 3.72 -9.68 -7.85
N PRO A 441 4.86 -9.28 -8.45
CA PRO A 441 4.84 -8.31 -9.55
C PRO A 441 4.15 -8.89 -10.80
N LEU A 442 4.25 -10.20 -11.03
CA LEU A 442 3.58 -10.87 -12.13
C LEU A 442 2.05 -10.80 -12.01
N LEU A 443 1.49 -11.14 -10.83
CA LEU A 443 0.04 -11.13 -10.65
C LEU A 443 -0.55 -9.71 -10.59
N LYS A 444 0.23 -8.73 -10.11
CA LYS A 444 -0.13 -7.30 -10.24
C LYS A 444 -0.26 -6.91 -11.72
N MET A 445 0.73 -7.26 -12.55
CA MET A 445 0.67 -7.03 -14.00
C MET A 445 -0.52 -7.74 -14.65
N VAL A 446 -0.79 -9.01 -14.28
CA VAL A 446 -1.94 -9.76 -14.78
C VAL A 446 -3.26 -9.06 -14.46
N GLY A 447 -3.41 -8.53 -13.24
CA GLY A 447 -4.57 -7.72 -12.85
C GLY A 447 -4.73 -6.45 -13.69
N ALA A 448 -3.63 -5.86 -14.16
CA ALA A 448 -3.65 -4.67 -15.02
C ALA A 448 -4.01 -4.96 -16.49
N LEU A 449 -4.09 -6.23 -16.91
CA LEU A 449 -4.44 -6.61 -18.30
C LEU A 449 -5.93 -6.43 -18.62
N PHE A 450 -6.81 -6.53 -17.62
CA PHE A 450 -8.26 -6.59 -17.85
C PHE A 450 -8.84 -5.36 -18.58
N PRO A 451 -8.46 -4.10 -18.26
CA PRO A 451 -8.89 -2.95 -19.04
C PRO A 451 -8.55 -3.08 -20.53
N SER A 452 -7.35 -3.57 -20.84
CA SER A 452 -6.92 -3.80 -22.22
C SER A 452 -7.77 -4.86 -22.93
N LEU A 453 -8.08 -5.97 -22.26
CA LEU A 453 -8.97 -7.02 -22.77
C LEU A 453 -10.36 -6.45 -23.10
N LYS A 454 -10.89 -5.56 -22.25
CA LYS A 454 -12.22 -4.94 -22.44
C LYS A 454 -12.25 -4.06 -23.68
N VAL A 455 -11.25 -3.19 -23.85
CA VAL A 455 -11.15 -2.32 -25.03
C VAL A 455 -11.05 -3.14 -26.32
N GLN A 456 -10.31 -4.25 -26.27
CA GLN A 456 -10.14 -5.17 -27.40
C GLN A 456 -11.30 -6.15 -27.60
N LYS A 457 -12.36 -6.07 -26.78
CA LYS A 457 -13.54 -6.96 -26.83
C LYS A 457 -13.19 -8.44 -26.67
N GLN A 458 -12.11 -8.75 -25.96
CA GLN A 458 -11.71 -10.11 -25.63
C GLN A 458 -12.48 -10.60 -24.40
N LYS A 459 -12.83 -11.89 -24.39
CA LYS A 459 -13.52 -12.51 -23.26
C LYS A 459 -12.49 -12.99 -22.23
N PRO A 460 -12.52 -12.50 -20.98
CA PRO A 460 -11.53 -12.84 -19.96
C PRO A 460 -11.78 -14.20 -19.28
N ARG A 461 -12.85 -14.91 -19.63
CA ARG A 461 -13.35 -16.08 -18.90
C ARG A 461 -12.28 -17.12 -18.57
N LEU A 462 -11.48 -17.53 -19.56
CA LEU A 462 -10.44 -18.54 -19.34
C LEU A 462 -9.33 -18.06 -18.39
N LEU A 463 -9.02 -16.76 -18.41
CA LEU A 463 -8.05 -16.16 -17.51
C LEU A 463 -8.58 -16.18 -16.06
N PHE A 464 -9.85 -15.83 -15.85
CA PHE A 464 -10.48 -15.94 -14.53
C PHE A 464 -10.52 -17.38 -14.03
N GLU A 465 -10.96 -18.33 -14.87
CA GLU A 465 -10.99 -19.76 -14.52
C GLU A 465 -9.59 -20.24 -14.09
N THR A 466 -8.54 -19.86 -14.83
CA THR A 466 -7.14 -20.18 -14.49
C THR A 466 -6.72 -19.59 -13.14
N LEU A 467 -7.00 -18.31 -12.90
CA LEU A 467 -6.59 -17.65 -11.65
C LEU A 467 -7.28 -18.26 -10.43
N VAL A 468 -8.58 -18.57 -10.52
CA VAL A 468 -9.32 -19.23 -9.44
C VAL A 468 -8.85 -20.67 -9.24
N GLU A 469 -8.54 -21.41 -10.30
CA GLU A 469 -7.94 -22.74 -10.19
C GLU A 469 -6.60 -22.68 -9.43
N LYS A 470 -5.73 -21.72 -9.78
CA LYS A 470 -4.46 -21.51 -9.07
C LYS A 470 -4.66 -21.07 -7.62
N ALA A 471 -5.66 -20.24 -7.34
CA ALA A 471 -6.03 -19.86 -5.97
C ALA A 471 -6.48 -21.08 -5.13
N ASN A 472 -7.26 -21.97 -5.74
CA ASN A 472 -7.72 -23.22 -5.10
C ASN A 472 -6.62 -24.26 -4.91
N ALA A 473 -5.59 -24.23 -5.77
CA ALA A 473 -4.43 -25.12 -5.69
C ALA A 473 -3.28 -24.57 -4.83
N ALA A 474 -3.33 -23.31 -4.39
CA ALA A 474 -2.26 -22.67 -3.63
C ALA A 474 -2.02 -23.39 -2.29
N GLU A 475 -0.74 -23.61 -1.95
CA GLU A 475 -0.36 -24.37 -0.75
C GLU A 475 -0.55 -23.55 0.54
N ASN A 476 -0.53 -22.23 0.44
CA ASN A 476 -0.61 -21.32 1.57
C ASN A 476 -1.55 -20.13 1.27
N LEU A 477 -2.01 -19.48 2.34
CA LEU A 477 -2.96 -18.37 2.26
C LEU A 477 -2.40 -17.12 1.57
N SER A 478 -1.10 -16.82 1.74
CA SER A 478 -0.44 -15.67 1.11
C SER A 478 -0.50 -15.80 -0.41
N GLN A 479 -0.04 -16.94 -0.94
CA GLN A 479 -0.09 -17.24 -2.37
C GLN A 479 -1.53 -17.27 -2.91
N ARG A 480 -2.48 -17.88 -2.19
CA ARG A 480 -3.91 -17.89 -2.56
C ARG A 480 -4.43 -16.47 -2.76
N ARG A 481 -4.16 -15.57 -1.80
CA ARG A 481 -4.61 -14.17 -1.86
C ARG A 481 -4.01 -13.40 -3.03
N LEU A 482 -2.76 -13.67 -3.43
CA LEU A 482 -2.18 -13.03 -4.61
C LEU A 482 -3.00 -13.33 -5.88
N TYR A 483 -3.46 -14.57 -6.06
CA TYR A 483 -4.31 -14.94 -7.20
C TYR A 483 -5.70 -14.30 -7.10
N LEU A 484 -6.31 -14.31 -5.91
CA LEU A 484 -7.62 -13.68 -5.68
C LEU A 484 -7.58 -12.16 -5.90
N ASN A 485 -6.50 -11.48 -5.51
CA ASN A 485 -6.30 -10.05 -5.78
C ASN A 485 -6.23 -9.76 -7.28
N ALA A 486 -5.60 -10.63 -8.07
CA ALA A 486 -5.61 -10.50 -9.53
C ALA A 486 -7.03 -10.70 -10.13
N VAL A 487 -7.83 -11.61 -9.56
CA VAL A 487 -9.25 -11.78 -9.93
C VAL A 487 -10.06 -10.53 -9.58
N LEU A 488 -9.87 -9.95 -8.39
CA LEU A 488 -10.54 -8.72 -7.96
C LEU A 488 -10.19 -7.51 -8.83
N ALA A 489 -8.93 -7.37 -9.23
CA ALA A 489 -8.53 -6.34 -10.20
C ALA A 489 -9.34 -6.47 -11.51
N GLY A 490 -9.56 -7.70 -11.97
CA GLY A 490 -10.42 -7.97 -13.13
C GLY A 490 -11.91 -7.73 -12.88
N ALA A 491 -12.40 -7.94 -11.66
CA ALA A 491 -13.80 -7.73 -11.29
C ALA A 491 -14.26 -6.29 -11.50
N LYS A 492 -13.37 -5.31 -11.27
CA LYS A 492 -13.62 -3.88 -11.55
C LYS A 492 -13.96 -3.60 -13.02
N VAL A 493 -13.54 -4.49 -13.91
CA VAL A 493 -13.69 -4.35 -15.37
C VAL A 493 -14.76 -5.28 -15.93
N PHE A 494 -14.84 -6.51 -15.39
CA PHE A 494 -15.73 -7.62 -15.77
C PHE A 494 -16.41 -8.26 -14.54
N PRO A 495 -17.36 -7.56 -13.92
CA PRO A 495 -17.94 -7.98 -12.63
C PRO A 495 -18.73 -9.28 -12.71
N GLU A 496 -19.49 -9.49 -13.78
CA GLU A 496 -20.31 -10.69 -13.94
C GLU A 496 -19.44 -11.96 -14.09
N GLU A 497 -18.43 -11.91 -14.97
CA GLU A 497 -17.50 -13.02 -15.15
C GLU A 497 -16.66 -13.29 -13.90
N ALA A 498 -16.18 -12.25 -13.21
CA ALA A 498 -15.43 -12.42 -11.97
C ALA A 498 -16.29 -13.06 -10.87
N SER A 499 -17.51 -12.54 -10.66
CA SER A 499 -18.45 -13.06 -9.65
C SER A 499 -18.80 -14.54 -9.90
N PHE A 500 -19.03 -14.91 -11.17
CA PHE A 500 -19.30 -16.30 -11.54
C PHE A 500 -18.14 -17.24 -11.17
N ASN A 501 -16.90 -16.80 -11.41
CA ASN A 501 -15.72 -17.62 -11.12
C ASN A 501 -15.41 -17.64 -9.61
N LEU A 502 -15.55 -16.52 -8.90
CA LEU A 502 -15.35 -16.45 -7.45
C LEU A 502 -16.35 -17.32 -6.69
N ALA A 503 -17.57 -17.52 -7.21
CA ALA A 503 -18.51 -18.49 -6.64
C ALA A 503 -18.00 -19.95 -6.62
N SER A 504 -16.94 -20.25 -7.39
CA SER A 504 -16.26 -21.55 -7.40
C SER A 504 -14.95 -21.58 -6.60
N ALA A 505 -14.57 -20.47 -5.95
CA ALA A 505 -13.48 -20.45 -5.00
C ALA A 505 -13.85 -21.27 -3.75
N GLY A 506 -12.86 -21.95 -3.15
CA GLY A 506 -13.05 -22.63 -1.86
C GLY A 506 -13.41 -21.68 -0.71
N GLU A 507 -13.76 -22.24 0.46
CA GLU A 507 -14.05 -21.43 1.66
C GLU A 507 -12.83 -20.57 2.04
N ASP A 508 -13.01 -19.26 2.02
CA ASP A 508 -11.99 -18.28 2.38
C ASP A 508 -12.06 -17.91 3.87
N ASP A 509 -10.93 -17.44 4.39
CA ASP A 509 -10.86 -16.87 5.73
C ASP A 509 -11.73 -15.60 5.80
N VAL A 510 -12.17 -15.22 7.00
CA VAL A 510 -13.16 -14.15 7.20
C VAL A 510 -12.69 -12.79 6.68
N VAL A 511 -11.40 -12.50 6.70
CA VAL A 511 -10.82 -11.24 6.19
C VAL A 511 -10.83 -11.26 4.66
N THR A 512 -10.36 -12.36 4.07
CA THR A 512 -10.38 -12.51 2.60
C THR A 512 -11.80 -12.46 2.05
N GLN A 513 -12.72 -13.19 2.66
CA GLN A 513 -14.12 -13.22 2.24
C GLN A 513 -14.74 -11.81 2.30
N HIS A 514 -14.52 -11.07 3.38
CA HIS A 514 -15.01 -9.70 3.49
C HIS A 514 -14.40 -8.77 2.44
N HIS A 515 -13.10 -8.90 2.18
CA HIS A 515 -12.44 -8.12 1.14
C HIS A 515 -13.05 -8.40 -0.24
N LEU A 516 -13.25 -9.68 -0.58
CA LEU A 516 -13.91 -10.10 -1.82
C LEU A 516 -15.32 -9.52 -1.93
N ASP A 517 -16.14 -9.70 -0.90
CA ASP A 517 -17.54 -9.25 -0.88
C ASP A 517 -17.63 -7.72 -1.01
N THR A 518 -16.78 -6.99 -0.30
CA THR A 518 -16.74 -5.51 -0.30
C THR A 518 -16.35 -4.97 -1.66
N GLU A 519 -15.29 -5.51 -2.28
CA GLU A 519 -14.86 -5.05 -3.60
C GLU A 519 -15.92 -5.40 -4.67
N LEU A 520 -16.56 -6.57 -4.59
CA LEU A 520 -17.65 -6.91 -5.50
C LEU A 520 -18.88 -6.02 -5.33
N GLN A 521 -19.23 -5.66 -4.09
CA GLN A 521 -20.34 -4.75 -3.81
C GLN A 521 -20.07 -3.35 -4.39
N LYS A 522 -18.86 -2.79 -4.20
CA LYS A 522 -18.47 -1.49 -4.78
C LYS A 522 -18.65 -1.47 -6.30
N VAL A 523 -18.33 -2.57 -6.97
CA VAL A 523 -18.49 -2.68 -8.42
C VAL A 523 -19.97 -2.75 -8.83
N GLN A 524 -20.82 -3.42 -8.04
CA GLN A 524 -22.27 -3.44 -8.31
C GLN A 524 -22.94 -2.07 -8.13
N GLU A 525 -22.47 -1.27 -7.17
CA GLU A 525 -23.01 0.07 -6.90
C GLU A 525 -22.61 1.11 -7.95
N THR A 526 -21.58 0.83 -8.76
CA THR A 526 -21.08 1.73 -9.82
C THR A 526 -21.62 1.40 -11.23
N LEU A 527 -22.42 0.34 -11.38
CA LEU A 527 -23.12 -0.05 -12.63
C LEU A 527 -24.56 0.45 -12.63
#